data_AF-A0A345BEU1-F1
#
_entry.id   AF-A0A345BEU1-F1
#
_cell.length_a   1.000
_cell.length_b   1.000
_cell.length_c   1.000
_cell.angle_alpha   90.00
_cell.angle_beta   90.00
_cell.angle_gamma   90.00
#
_symmetry.space_group_name_H-M   'P 1'
#
loop_
_entity.id
_entity.type
_entity.pdbx_description
1 polymer ?
#
loop_
_entity_poly.entity_id
_entity_poly.type
_entity_poly.pdbx_seq_one_letter_code
_entity_poly.pdbx_strand_id
1 'polypeptide(L)'
;MWSRLYNYLKGFFYNDSNVFSPLEFQYMRHQLLIMHSLGSWAEKRYSNGFFAGLKYNLLLIIVSIVVNSLAFVYIWQNRHKTTFFDMGHHILCILLTSWVFQRLILTRTHKYQEMMRDYLFEFHLFYYKDQSQYSAKIFALIH
;
A
#
# COMPACT_ATOMS: atom_id res chain seq x y z
N MET A 1 -22.62 25.87 8.39
CA MET A 1 -21.60 25.02 9.04
C MET A 1 -20.97 24.06 8.05
N TRP A 2 -21.77 23.30 7.28
CA TRP A 2 -21.29 22.37 6.25
C TRP A 2 -20.43 23.00 5.13
N SER A 3 -20.70 24.24 4.70
CA SER A 3 -19.88 24.91 3.69
C SER A 3 -18.45 25.24 4.16
N ARG A 4 -18.28 25.56 5.45
CA ARG A 4 -16.94 25.79 6.04
C ARG A 4 -16.16 24.48 6.18
N LEU A 5 -16.84 23.42 6.59
CA LEU A 5 -16.23 22.09 6.67
C LEU A 5 -15.85 21.58 5.28
N TYR A 6 -16.72 21.75 4.29
CA TYR A 6 -16.46 21.41 2.89
C TYR A 6 -15.28 22.22 2.33
N ASN A 7 -15.22 23.53 2.55
CA ASN A 7 -14.11 24.35 2.07
C ASN A 7 -12.79 24.04 2.79
N TYR A 8 -12.84 23.67 4.07
CA TYR A 8 -11.68 23.21 4.83
C TYR A 8 -11.16 21.86 4.32
N LEU A 9 -12.06 20.89 4.13
CA LEU A 9 -11.73 19.59 3.53
C LEU A 9 -11.23 19.78 2.09
N LYS A 10 -11.85 20.67 1.30
CA LYS A 10 -11.40 20.99 -0.06
C LYS A 10 -10.00 21.62 -0.07
N GLY A 11 -9.69 22.53 0.84
CA GLY A 11 -8.33 23.06 0.99
C GLY A 11 -7.31 22.02 1.50
N PHE A 12 -7.78 21.05 2.31
CA PHE A 12 -6.96 19.96 2.83
C PHE A 12 -6.77 18.79 1.86
N PHE A 13 -7.62 18.64 0.85
CA PHE A 13 -7.59 17.55 -0.14
C PHE A 13 -7.24 17.96 -1.58
N TYR A 14 -7.33 19.26 -1.93
CA TYR A 14 -7.33 19.72 -3.33
C TYR A 14 -6.39 20.91 -3.61
N ASN A 15 -5.51 21.27 -2.67
CA ASN A 15 -4.61 22.41 -2.85
C ASN A 15 -3.29 21.98 -3.50
N ASP A 16 -3.36 21.52 -4.75
CA ASP A 16 -2.26 20.91 -5.49
C ASP A 16 -1.67 21.84 -6.59
N SER A 17 -1.89 23.15 -6.47
CA SER A 17 -1.56 24.17 -7.47
C SER A 17 -0.06 24.35 -7.79
N ASN A 18 0.85 23.80 -6.96
CA ASN A 18 2.31 23.96 -7.08
C ASN A 18 3.08 22.64 -6.88
N VAL A 19 2.56 21.54 -7.45
CA VAL A 19 3.19 20.22 -7.35
C VAL A 19 4.19 19.98 -8.49
N PHE A 20 5.44 19.64 -8.16
CA PHE A 20 6.53 19.38 -9.12
C PHE A 20 6.76 17.88 -9.38
N SER A 21 6.15 17.01 -8.58
CA SER A 21 6.29 15.55 -8.69
C SER A 21 4.96 14.84 -8.46
N PRO A 22 4.64 13.74 -9.20
CA PRO A 22 3.42 12.97 -8.99
C PRO A 22 3.29 12.37 -7.58
N LEU A 23 4.37 12.32 -6.80
CA LEU A 23 4.37 11.82 -5.43
C LEU A 23 3.95 12.87 -4.39
N GLU A 24 3.92 14.15 -4.77
CA GLU A 24 3.60 15.27 -3.86
C GLU A 24 2.09 15.57 -3.80
N PHE A 25 1.30 15.02 -4.73
CA PHE A 25 -0.15 15.13 -4.68
C PHE A 25 -0.69 14.57 -3.37
N GLN A 26 -1.64 15.28 -2.76
CA GLN A 26 -2.16 14.90 -1.45
C GLN A 26 -2.81 13.51 -1.46
N TYR A 27 -3.54 13.15 -2.52
CA TYR A 27 -4.13 11.81 -2.64
C TYR A 27 -3.07 10.72 -2.77
N MET A 28 -1.99 10.98 -3.51
CA MET A 28 -0.86 10.07 -3.64
C MET A 28 -0.13 9.92 -2.30
N ARG A 29 0.00 11.00 -1.52
CA ARG A 29 0.54 10.95 -0.16
C ARG A 29 -0.28 10.07 0.78
N HIS A 30 -1.61 10.11 0.68
CA HIS A 30 -2.47 9.20 1.45
C HIS A 30 -2.29 7.75 1.01
N GLN A 31 -2.27 7.49 -0.30
CA GLN A 31 -2.04 6.15 -0.85
C GLN A 31 -0.66 5.60 -0.45
N LEU A 32 0.37 6.45 -0.49
CA LEU A 32 1.72 6.15 -0.01
C LEU A 32 1.72 5.76 1.46
N LEU A 33 1.06 6.53 2.32
CA LEU A 33 0.95 6.24 3.76
C LEU A 33 0.26 4.90 4.02
N ILE A 34 -0.83 4.61 3.31
CA ILE A 34 -1.56 3.33 3.42
C ILE A 34 -0.69 2.18 2.92
N MET A 35 0.03 2.36 1.81
CA MET A 35 0.91 1.32 1.27
C MET A 35 2.15 1.09 2.14
N HIS A 36 2.70 2.14 2.76
CA HIS A 36 3.80 2.03 3.71
C HIS A 36 3.37 1.37 5.01
N SER A 37 2.20 1.69 5.57
CA SER A 37 1.70 1.05 6.79
C SER A 37 1.43 -0.44 6.59
N LEU A 38 1.00 -0.83 5.39
CA LEU A 38 0.80 -2.23 5.01
C LEU A 38 2.10 -2.92 4.57
N GLY A 39 3.25 -2.26 4.67
CA GLY A 39 4.55 -2.76 4.22
C GLY A 39 4.62 -3.18 2.76
N SER A 40 3.70 -2.64 1.95
CA SER A 40 3.48 -2.99 0.55
C SER A 40 4.11 -1.98 -0.40
N TRP A 41 4.69 -0.89 0.11
CA TRP A 41 5.34 0.12 -0.72
C TRP A 41 6.69 -0.38 -1.26
N ALA A 42 6.92 -0.13 -2.55
CA ALA A 42 8.16 -0.44 -3.24
C ALA A 42 9.26 0.58 -2.89
N GLU A 43 9.76 0.53 -1.65
CA GLU A 43 10.77 1.46 -1.13
C GLU A 43 12.10 1.45 -1.92
N LYS A 44 12.40 0.35 -2.62
CA LYS A 44 13.71 0.08 -3.23
C LYS A 44 14.14 1.11 -4.29
N ARG A 45 13.25 1.98 -4.79
CA ARG A 45 13.55 2.88 -5.92
C ARG A 45 13.28 4.37 -5.71
N TYR A 46 12.56 4.79 -4.67
CA TYR A 46 11.97 6.15 -4.61
C TYR A 46 12.19 6.97 -3.33
N SER A 47 12.84 6.44 -2.29
CA SER A 47 13.02 7.16 -1.02
C SER A 47 14.49 7.18 -0.56
N ASN A 48 15.03 8.38 -0.32
CA ASN A 48 16.37 8.58 0.26
C ASN A 48 16.48 8.12 1.74
N GLY A 49 15.38 7.69 2.38
CA GLY A 49 15.33 7.19 3.76
C GLY A 49 15.47 5.67 3.90
N PHE A 50 16.38 5.08 3.12
CA PHE A 50 16.46 3.64 2.77
C PHE A 50 16.42 2.62 3.92
N PHE A 51 16.83 2.97 5.14
CA PHE A 51 17.11 1.99 6.19
C PHE A 51 15.97 1.74 7.19
N ALA A 52 15.08 2.71 7.43
CA ALA A 52 14.04 2.56 8.44
C ALA A 52 12.86 1.72 7.92
N GLY A 53 12.41 1.99 6.70
CA GLY A 53 11.31 1.26 6.06
C GLY A 53 11.65 -0.21 5.74
N LEU A 54 12.89 -0.47 5.31
CA LEU A 54 13.35 -1.82 5.03
C LEU A 54 13.32 -2.72 6.28
N LYS A 55 13.74 -2.18 7.43
CA LYS A 55 13.74 -2.91 8.71
C LYS A 55 12.33 -3.24 9.19
N TYR A 56 11.40 -2.28 9.12
CA TYR A 56 10.01 -2.49 9.49
C TYR A 56 9.35 -3.57 8.61
N ASN A 57 9.60 -3.51 7.30
CA ASN A 57 9.04 -4.47 6.36
C ASN A 57 9.62 -5.88 6.52
N LEU A 58 10.92 -6.00 6.81
CA LEU A 58 11.55 -7.29 7.14
C LEU A 58 10.99 -7.86 8.44
N LEU A 59 10.76 -7.02 9.45
CA LEU A 59 10.11 -7.41 10.69
C LEU A 59 8.70 -7.97 10.42
N LEU A 60 7.89 -7.31 9.60
CA LEU A 60 6.54 -7.78 9.23
C LEU A 60 6.56 -9.17 8.57
N ILE A 61 7.55 -9.43 7.72
CA ILE A 61 7.72 -10.75 7.07
C ILE A 61 8.08 -11.81 8.12
N ILE A 62 9.05 -11.52 8.98
CA ILE A 62 9.47 -12.45 10.04
C ILE A 62 8.31 -12.77 10.98
N VAL A 63 7.57 -11.76 11.43
CA VAL A 63 6.39 -11.93 12.29
C VAL A 63 5.33 -12.77 11.57
N SER A 64 5.08 -12.51 10.29
CA SER A 64 4.10 -13.27 9.51
C SER A 64 4.48 -14.75 9.37
N ILE A 65 5.76 -15.06 9.17
CA ILE A 65 6.26 -16.46 9.13
C ILE A 65 6.07 -17.12 10.50
N VAL A 66 6.54 -16.46 11.56
CA VAL A 66 6.48 -16.99 12.93
C VAL A 66 5.04 -17.29 13.34
N VAL A 67 4.11 -16.35 13.12
CA VAL A 67 2.69 -16.53 13.48
C VAL A 67 2.06 -17.69 12.70
N ASN A 68 2.31 -17.80 11.40
CA ASN A 68 1.81 -18.92 10.59
C ASN A 68 2.37 -20.26 11.07
N SER A 69 3.69 -20.34 11.33
CA SER A 69 4.31 -21.57 11.84
C SER A 69 3.76 -21.97 13.20
N LEU A 70 3.58 -20.99 14.11
CA LEU A 70 3.04 -21.24 15.45
C LEU A 70 1.59 -21.74 15.38
N ALA A 71 0.77 -21.13 14.52
CA ALA A 71 -0.61 -21.57 14.27
C ALA A 71 -0.66 -23.00 13.70
N PHE A 72 0.23 -23.35 12.78
CA PHE A 72 0.32 -24.69 12.23
C PHE A 72 0.73 -25.73 13.28
N VAL A 73 1.76 -25.43 14.09
CA VAL A 73 2.21 -26.29 15.20
C VAL A 73 1.10 -26.47 16.24
N TYR A 74 0.37 -25.41 16.56
CA TYR A 74 -0.73 -25.46 17.51
C TYR A 74 -1.84 -26.43 17.07
N ILE A 75 -2.26 -26.36 15.80
CA ILE A 75 -3.21 -27.31 15.23
C ILE A 75 -2.64 -28.72 15.32
N TRP A 76 -1.40 -28.92 14.85
CA TRP A 76 -0.77 -30.24 14.82
C TRP A 76 -0.78 -30.93 16.18
N GLN A 77 -0.43 -30.21 17.25
CA GLN A 77 -0.39 -30.74 18.61
C GLN A 77 -1.79 -30.97 19.21
N ASN A 78 -2.76 -30.11 18.90
CA ASN A 78 -4.08 -30.14 19.54
C ASN A 78 -5.18 -30.82 18.70
N ARG A 79 -4.85 -31.47 17.58
CA ARG A 79 -5.83 -32.08 16.66
C ARG A 79 -6.84 -33.01 17.32
N HIS A 80 -6.46 -33.71 18.39
CA HIS A 80 -7.34 -34.65 19.09
C HIS A 80 -8.25 -33.99 20.14
N LYS A 81 -7.98 -32.75 20.56
CA LYS A 81 -8.69 -32.06 21.65
C LYS A 81 -9.62 -30.95 21.15
N THR A 82 -9.36 -30.40 19.97
CA THR A 82 -10.11 -29.26 19.42
C THR A 82 -11.44 -29.68 18.81
N THR A 83 -12.49 -28.90 19.05
CA THR A 83 -13.78 -29.09 18.38
C THR A 83 -13.66 -28.78 16.88
N PHE A 84 -14.59 -29.32 16.08
CA PHE A 84 -14.62 -29.08 14.63
C PHE A 84 -14.70 -27.57 14.29
N PHE A 85 -15.50 -26.82 15.05
CA PHE A 85 -15.67 -25.39 14.84
C PHE A 85 -14.38 -24.61 15.11
N ASP A 86 -13.70 -24.90 16.21
CA ASP A 86 -12.42 -24.26 16.55
C ASP A 86 -11.33 -24.60 15.53
N MET A 87 -11.29 -25.85 15.07
CA MET A 87 -10.35 -26.27 14.03
C MET A 87 -10.59 -25.51 12.72
N GLY A 88 -11.85 -25.34 12.31
CA GLY A 88 -12.22 -24.53 11.15
C GLY A 88 -11.80 -23.06 11.28
N HIS A 89 -12.01 -22.46 12.46
CA HIS A 89 -11.57 -21.09 12.74
C HIS A 89 -10.05 -20.93 12.61
N HIS A 90 -9.27 -21.86 13.20
CA HIS A 90 -7.81 -21.83 13.08
C HIS A 90 -7.32 -22.01 11.64
N ILE A 91 -7.96 -22.88 10.85
CA ILE A 91 -7.65 -23.04 9.42
C ILE A 91 -7.92 -21.74 8.65
N LEU A 92 -9.06 -21.09 8.89
CA LEU A 92 -9.37 -19.79 8.28
C LEU A 92 -8.34 -18.72 8.66
N CYS A 93 -7.93 -18.65 9.92
CA CYS A 93 -6.88 -17.74 10.36
C CYS A 93 -5.55 -18.01 9.65
N ILE A 94 -5.15 -19.28 9.47
CA ILE A 94 -3.94 -19.63 8.72
C ILE A 94 -4.05 -19.21 7.24
N LEU A 95 -5.20 -19.42 6.61
CA LEU A 95 -5.42 -19.00 5.22
C LEU A 95 -5.33 -17.48 5.06
N LEU A 96 -5.97 -16.72 5.94
CA LEU A 96 -5.95 -15.25 5.91
C LEU A 96 -4.54 -14.70 6.17
N THR A 97 -3.82 -15.27 7.12
CA THR A 97 -2.43 -14.85 7.41
C THR A 97 -1.47 -15.26 6.29
N SER A 98 -1.69 -16.40 5.64
CA SER A 98 -0.95 -16.82 4.44
C SER A 98 -1.20 -15.87 3.25
N TRP A 99 -2.42 -15.35 3.09
CA TRP A 99 -2.75 -14.36 2.07
C TRP A 99 -1.98 -13.04 2.29
N VAL A 100 -1.92 -12.58 3.53
CA VAL A 100 -1.13 -11.40 3.90
C VAL A 100 0.36 -11.64 3.60
N PHE A 101 0.88 -12.81 3.93
CA PHE A 101 2.25 -13.19 3.62
C PHE A 101 2.54 -13.19 2.11
N GLN A 102 1.65 -13.76 1.30
CA GLN A 102 1.75 -13.73 -0.16
C GLN A 102 1.83 -12.29 -0.68
N ARG A 103 1.01 -11.38 -0.14
CA ARG A 103 1.03 -9.96 -0.50
C ARG A 103 2.37 -9.30 -0.15
N LEU A 104 2.94 -9.59 1.01
CA LEU A 104 4.26 -9.08 1.42
C LEU A 104 5.39 -9.55 0.52
N ILE A 105 5.30 -10.77 -0.03
CA ILE A 105 6.27 -11.28 -1.02
C ILE A 105 6.07 -10.60 -2.38
N LEU A 106 4.81 -10.49 -2.84
CA LEU A 106 4.49 -9.95 -4.15
C LEU A 106 5.04 -8.54 -4.35
N THR A 107 4.96 -7.70 -3.32
CA THR A 107 5.42 -6.29 -3.34
C THR A 107 6.94 -6.16 -3.52
N ARG A 108 7.70 -7.24 -3.30
CA ARG A 108 9.15 -7.33 -3.52
C ARG A 108 9.54 -7.82 -4.91
N THR A 109 8.59 -8.33 -5.68
CA THR A 109 8.87 -8.85 -7.01
C THR A 109 9.21 -7.70 -7.96
N HIS A 110 10.24 -7.87 -8.80
CA HIS A 110 10.66 -6.85 -9.78
C HIS A 110 9.48 -6.38 -10.66
N LYS A 111 8.65 -7.33 -11.11
CA LYS A 111 7.44 -7.05 -11.90
C LYS A 111 6.45 -6.10 -11.19
N TYR A 112 6.28 -6.26 -9.88
CA TYR A 112 5.39 -5.38 -9.11
C TYR A 112 6.00 -3.97 -9.00
N GLN A 113 7.31 -3.88 -8.78
CA GLN A 113 8.01 -2.59 -8.70
C GLN A 113 7.99 -1.84 -10.04
N GLU A 114 8.06 -2.58 -11.15
CA GLU A 114 7.95 -2.05 -12.50
C GLU A 114 6.54 -1.56 -12.81
N MET A 115 5.51 -2.39 -12.54
CA MET A 115 4.11 -1.98 -12.65
C MET A 115 3.82 -0.72 -11.84
N MET A 116 4.38 -0.61 -10.64
CA MET A 116 4.16 0.56 -9.79
C MET A 116 4.91 1.81 -10.29
N ARG A 117 6.05 1.64 -10.99
CA ARG A 117 6.69 2.74 -11.73
C ARG A 117 5.77 3.20 -12.86
N ASP A 118 5.30 2.28 -13.68
CA ASP A 118 4.51 2.62 -14.87
C ASP A 118 3.17 3.26 -14.45
N TYR A 119 2.56 2.79 -13.36
CA TYR A 119 1.43 3.47 -12.74
C TYR A 119 1.73 4.93 -12.31
N LEU A 120 2.86 5.16 -11.63
CA LEU A 120 3.23 6.49 -11.12
C LEU A 120 3.67 7.47 -12.20
N PHE A 121 4.32 7.00 -13.26
CA PHE A 121 4.98 7.85 -14.25
C PHE A 121 4.30 7.86 -15.62
N GLU A 122 3.49 6.86 -15.95
CA GLU A 122 2.87 6.74 -17.28
C GLU A 122 1.35 6.92 -17.21
N PHE A 123 0.68 6.36 -16.19
CA PHE A 123 -0.77 6.49 -16.00
C PHE A 123 -1.19 7.73 -15.22
N HIS A 124 -0.30 8.28 -14.41
CA HIS A 124 -0.60 9.46 -13.60
C HIS A 124 -0.79 10.69 -14.51
N LEU A 125 -1.89 11.45 -14.32
CA LEU A 125 -2.25 12.62 -15.14
C LEU A 125 -1.12 13.65 -15.32
N PHE A 126 -0.17 13.66 -14.40
CA PHE A 126 1.06 14.47 -14.46
C PHE A 126 1.90 14.19 -15.72
N TYR A 127 1.93 12.95 -16.22
CA TYR A 127 2.64 12.58 -17.47
C TYR A 127 2.07 13.30 -18.70
N TYR A 128 0.75 13.50 -18.73
CA TYR A 128 0.06 14.13 -19.85
C TYR A 128 0.03 15.66 -19.76
N LYS A 129 0.52 16.26 -18.67
CA LYS A 129 0.54 17.72 -18.47
C LYS A 129 1.29 18.43 -19.60
N ASP A 130 2.40 17.85 -20.07
CA ASP A 130 3.29 18.47 -21.06
C ASP A 130 3.14 17.91 -22.49
N GLN A 131 2.28 16.90 -22.72
CA GLN A 131 2.18 16.24 -24.03
C GLN A 131 1.22 16.91 -25.02
N SER A 132 0.18 17.61 -24.57
CA SER A 132 -0.73 18.30 -25.49
C SER A 132 -1.38 19.53 -24.86
N GLN A 133 -1.68 20.55 -25.69
CA GLN A 133 -2.40 21.75 -25.23
C GLN A 133 -3.79 21.44 -24.68
N TYR A 134 -4.43 20.36 -25.14
CA TYR A 134 -5.72 19.89 -24.62
C TYR A 134 -5.56 19.24 -23.24
N SER A 135 -4.54 18.40 -23.07
CA SER A 135 -4.22 17.76 -21.80
C SER A 135 -3.78 18.76 -20.74
N ALA A 136 -3.03 19.81 -21.12
CA ALA A 136 -2.68 20.91 -20.23
C ALA A 136 -3.91 21.71 -19.76
N LYS A 137 -4.88 21.94 -20.67
CA LYS A 137 -6.17 22.58 -20.32
C LYS A 137 -7.04 21.71 -19.43
N ILE A 138 -7.10 20.39 -19.68
CA ILE A 138 -7.81 19.43 -18.82
C ILE A 138 -7.14 19.35 -17.45
N PHE A 139 -5.81 19.32 -17.38
CA PHE A 139 -5.05 19.34 -16.14
C PHE A 139 -5.37 20.60 -15.32
N ALA A 140 -5.32 21.79 -15.92
CA ALA A 140 -5.67 23.06 -15.26
C ALA A 140 -7.16 23.23 -14.91
N LEU A 141 -8.03 22.34 -15.41
CA LEU A 141 -9.47 22.36 -15.11
C LEU A 141 -9.82 21.36 -14.00
N ILE A 142 -9.05 20.28 -13.87
CA ILE A 142 -9.21 19.23 -12.84
C ILE A 142 -8.38 19.55 -11.58
N HIS A 143 -7.30 20.32 -11.69
CA HIS A 143 -6.42 20.78 -10.61
C HIS A 143 -6.39 22.29 -10.52
#